data_AF-A0A2Z5WUF6-F1
#
_entry.id   AF-A0A2Z5WUF6-F1
#
_cell.length_a   1.000
_cell.length_b   1.000
_cell.length_c   1.000
_cell.angle_alpha   90.00
_cell.angle_beta   90.00
_cell.angle_gamma   90.00
#
_symmetry.space_group_name_H-M   'P 1'
#
loop_
_entity.id
_entity.type
_entity.pdbx_description
1 polymer ?
#
loop_
_entity_poly.entity_id
_entity_poly.type
_entity_poly.pdbx_seq_one_letter_code
_entity_poly.pdbx_strand_id
1 'polypeptide(L)'
;MQSTETIKDLLNLIEGFSTDFENALTKIQDPKIKSDIAAANLLRLLGNHIEGIFHLAHRGLYLLPSALVISRSVIETFGNLIWLIEPESSEERENRFIAILNKEKSENNRYASNLEELNIDISRFKIDNDLLNDHINSVKSDLSERSKNCKINQPHFKGLLKDIKEEYLYPLYCRFSQSVHSNHSATWIFHNEPNEYGGVINNEDWYLSLFVCRYTLIVSSEKFLKRFGGNPEEVITEEIKQEIKIYREKLAKPFTIVQTI
;
A
#
# COMPACT_ATOMS: atom_id res chain seq x y z
N MET A 1 13.32 28.34 6.47
CA MET A 1 14.50 27.52 6.83
C MET A 1 14.27 26.58 8.02
N GLN A 2 13.18 26.69 8.79
CA GLN A 2 12.83 25.74 9.89
C GLN A 2 12.18 24.43 9.41
N SER A 3 11.62 24.39 8.19
CA SER A 3 10.78 23.29 7.72
C SER A 3 11.57 22.08 7.18
N THR A 4 12.84 22.25 6.79
CA THR A 4 13.72 21.14 6.40
C THR A 4 14.03 20.22 7.58
N GLU A 5 14.00 20.78 8.79
CA GLU A 5 14.23 20.05 10.04
C GLU A 5 13.05 19.12 10.33
N THR A 6 11.80 19.58 10.20
CA THR A 6 10.61 18.73 10.37
C THR A 6 10.54 17.57 9.38
N ILE A 7 10.87 17.79 8.10
CA ILE A 7 10.95 16.69 7.13
C ILE A 7 12.11 15.77 7.51
N LYS A 8 13.27 16.29 7.88
CA LYS A 8 14.40 15.47 8.32
C LYS A 8 14.10 14.67 9.58
N ASP A 9 13.38 15.23 10.55
CA ASP A 9 12.98 14.55 11.77
C ASP A 9 12.00 13.42 11.46
N LEU A 10 11.04 13.69 10.57
CA LEU A 10 10.07 12.69 10.15
C LEU A 10 10.75 11.60 9.28
N LEU A 11 11.74 11.95 8.48
CA LEU A 11 12.57 11.01 7.72
C LEU A 11 13.43 10.15 8.65
N ASN A 12 14.15 10.75 9.59
CA ASN A 12 15.00 10.06 10.57
C ASN A 12 14.17 9.09 11.42
N LEU A 13 12.98 9.50 11.83
CA LEU A 13 12.04 8.68 12.58
C LEU A 13 11.60 7.45 11.76
N ILE A 14 11.39 7.62 10.45
CA ILE A 14 11.00 6.50 9.59
C ILE A 14 12.19 5.62 9.19
N GLU A 15 13.38 6.18 8.98
CA GLU A 15 14.61 5.40 8.77
C GLU A 15 14.97 4.54 9.99
N GLY A 16 14.85 5.10 11.20
CA GLY A 16 14.99 4.36 12.44
C GLY A 16 13.97 3.23 12.54
N PHE A 17 12.69 3.55 12.29
CA PHE A 17 11.62 2.54 12.27
C PHE A 17 11.90 1.41 11.27
N SER A 18 12.37 1.74 10.06
CA SER A 18 12.68 0.76 9.02
C SER A 18 13.79 -0.18 9.46
N THR A 19 14.81 0.33 10.15
CA THR A 19 15.93 -0.47 10.68
C THR A 19 15.47 -1.43 11.78
N ASP A 20 14.70 -0.91 12.74
CA ASP A 20 14.14 -1.72 13.83
C ASP A 20 13.19 -2.79 13.30
N PHE A 21 12.43 -2.45 12.26
CA PHE A 21 11.53 -3.38 11.61
C PHE A 21 12.27 -4.52 10.90
N GLU A 22 13.29 -4.23 10.09
CA GLU A 22 14.09 -5.27 9.43
C GLU A 22 14.75 -6.20 10.45
N ASN A 23 15.24 -5.66 11.58
CA ASN A 23 15.75 -6.46 12.68
C ASN A 23 14.68 -7.37 13.29
N ALA A 24 13.46 -6.86 13.50
CA ALA A 24 12.34 -7.66 14.01
C ALA A 24 11.91 -8.75 13.02
N LEU A 25 11.99 -8.49 11.70
CA LEU A 25 11.71 -9.48 10.67
C LEU A 25 12.66 -10.69 10.73
N THR A 26 13.90 -10.54 11.19
CA THR A 26 14.80 -11.69 11.36
C THR A 26 14.36 -12.69 12.43
N LYS A 27 13.41 -12.29 13.29
CA LYS A 27 12.94 -13.09 14.44
C LYS A 27 11.58 -13.76 14.21
N ILE A 28 10.94 -13.53 13.06
CA ILE A 28 9.62 -14.11 12.77
C ILE A 28 9.74 -15.60 12.43
N GLN A 29 8.65 -16.34 12.63
CA GLN A 29 8.57 -17.72 12.15
C GLN A 29 8.49 -17.76 10.63
N ASP A 30 9.10 -18.78 10.02
CA ASP A 30 9.07 -18.99 8.57
C ASP A 30 7.61 -19.05 8.05
N PRO A 31 7.32 -18.41 6.89
CA PRO A 31 6.02 -18.51 6.22
C PRO A 31 5.60 -19.97 6.03
N LYS A 32 4.40 -20.34 6.50
CA LYS A 32 3.97 -21.75 6.53
C LYS A 32 3.16 -22.15 5.29
N ILE A 33 2.52 -21.19 4.65
CA ILE A 33 1.62 -21.38 3.51
C ILE A 33 1.89 -20.33 2.42
N LYS A 34 1.35 -20.52 1.22
CA LYS A 34 1.68 -19.68 0.05
C LYS A 34 1.22 -18.23 0.23
N SER A 35 0.06 -18.04 0.86
CA SER A 35 -0.47 -16.72 1.24
C SER A 35 0.43 -15.98 2.24
N ASP A 36 1.14 -16.68 3.13
CA ASP A 36 2.09 -16.06 4.06
C ASP A 36 3.34 -15.54 3.31
N ILE A 37 3.83 -16.29 2.31
CA ILE A 37 4.92 -15.86 1.43
C ILE A 37 4.50 -14.62 0.63
N ALA A 38 3.28 -14.63 0.08
CA ALA A 38 2.72 -13.49 -0.62
C ALA A 38 2.60 -12.25 0.30
N ALA A 39 2.19 -12.42 1.55
CA ALA A 39 2.16 -11.35 2.53
C ALA A 39 3.56 -10.77 2.81
N ALA A 40 4.58 -11.62 2.98
CA ALA A 40 5.96 -11.16 3.16
C ALA A 40 6.47 -10.36 1.95
N ASN A 41 6.13 -10.80 0.73
CA ASN A 41 6.47 -10.07 -0.50
C ASN A 41 5.74 -8.73 -0.61
N LEU A 42 4.45 -8.66 -0.24
CA LEU A 42 3.69 -7.41 -0.20
C LEU A 42 4.23 -6.43 0.82
N LEU A 43 4.65 -6.92 2.00
CA LEU A 43 5.30 -6.10 3.00
C LEU A 43 6.63 -5.52 2.51
N ARG A 44 7.47 -6.33 1.85
CA ARG A 44 8.72 -5.85 1.23
C ARG A 44 8.43 -4.81 0.14
N LEU A 45 7.42 -5.06 -0.69
CA LEU A 45 7.01 -4.10 -1.72
C LEU A 45 6.52 -2.77 -1.10
N LEU A 46 5.77 -2.84 0.01
CA LEU A 46 5.34 -1.67 0.77
C LEU A 46 6.55 -0.86 1.27
N GLY A 47 7.54 -1.54 1.88
CA GLY A 47 8.81 -0.93 2.30
C GLY A 47 9.52 -0.24 1.15
N ASN A 48 9.67 -0.91 0.00
CA ASN A 48 10.32 -0.33 -1.19
C ASN A 48 9.59 0.90 -1.74
N HIS A 49 8.25 0.91 -1.74
CA HIS A 49 7.49 2.09 -2.14
C HIS A 49 7.74 3.28 -1.20
N ILE A 50 7.77 3.01 0.10
CA ILE A 50 8.02 4.00 1.14
C ILE A 50 9.44 4.55 1.03
N GLU A 51 10.44 3.69 0.84
CA GLU A 51 11.84 4.08 0.60
C GLU A 51 11.94 4.96 -0.65
N GLY A 52 11.26 4.59 -1.73
CA GLY A 52 11.18 5.40 -2.95
C GLY A 52 10.66 6.81 -2.71
N ILE A 53 9.63 6.97 -1.87
CA ILE A 53 9.09 8.28 -1.49
C ILE A 53 10.13 9.09 -0.70
N PHE A 54 10.89 8.47 0.19
CA PHE A 54 11.95 9.16 0.94
C PHE A 54 13.12 9.59 0.07
N HIS A 55 13.54 8.74 -0.86
CA HIS A 55 14.54 9.12 -1.86
C HIS A 55 14.09 10.36 -2.64
N LEU A 56 12.82 10.45 -3.04
CA LEU A 56 12.27 11.64 -3.70
C LEU A 56 12.26 12.86 -2.76
N ALA A 57 11.80 12.70 -1.52
CA ALA A 57 11.76 13.77 -0.52
C ALA A 57 13.15 14.37 -0.27
N HIS A 58 14.17 13.51 -0.18
CA HIS A 58 15.56 13.92 0.04
C HIS A 58 16.16 14.64 -1.17
N ARG A 59 15.74 14.28 -2.39
CA ARG A 59 16.25 14.86 -3.64
C ARG A 59 15.66 16.24 -3.93
N GLY A 60 14.43 16.50 -3.50
CA GLY A 60 13.85 17.85 -3.58
C GLY A 60 12.33 17.89 -3.56
N LEU A 61 11.78 18.99 -3.05
CA LEU A 61 10.34 19.17 -2.85
C LEU A 61 9.53 19.10 -4.14
N TYR A 62 10.13 19.49 -5.27
CA TYR A 62 9.50 19.48 -6.59
C TYR A 62 9.16 18.06 -7.09
N LEU A 63 9.65 17.02 -6.43
CA LEU A 63 9.36 15.61 -6.74
C LEU A 63 8.09 15.09 -6.07
N LEU A 64 7.37 15.94 -5.33
CA LEU A 64 6.09 15.59 -4.72
C LEU A 64 5.09 14.93 -5.68
N PRO A 65 4.85 15.40 -6.92
CA PRO A 65 3.89 14.73 -7.80
C PRO A 65 4.24 13.25 -8.05
N SER A 66 5.52 12.92 -8.22
CA SER A 66 5.97 11.53 -8.32
C SER A 66 5.77 10.77 -7.00
N ALA A 67 6.03 11.41 -5.86
CA ALA A 67 5.79 10.82 -4.55
C ALA A 67 4.30 10.54 -4.30
N LEU A 68 3.38 11.39 -4.79
CA LEU A 68 1.92 11.18 -4.69
C LEU A 68 1.49 9.95 -5.50
N VAL A 69 2.05 9.75 -6.70
CA VAL A 69 1.81 8.54 -7.50
C VAL A 69 2.23 7.29 -6.74
N ILE A 70 3.42 7.29 -6.12
CA ILE A 70 3.90 6.15 -5.32
C ILE A 70 3.07 5.98 -4.04
N SER A 71 2.63 7.09 -3.42
CA SER A 71 1.80 7.07 -2.20
C SER A 71 0.46 6.36 -2.43
N ARG A 72 -0.09 6.48 -3.65
CA ARG A 72 -1.24 5.66 -4.05
C ARG A 72 -0.92 4.17 -3.98
N SER A 73 0.22 3.75 -4.54
CA SER A 73 0.66 2.35 -4.49
C SER A 73 0.92 1.87 -3.07
N VAL A 74 1.43 2.73 -2.18
CA VAL A 74 1.56 2.43 -0.74
C VAL A 74 0.21 2.02 -0.14
N ILE A 75 -0.88 2.78 -0.40
CA ILE A 75 -2.22 2.45 0.11
C ILE A 75 -2.74 1.15 -0.52
N GLU A 76 -2.55 0.92 -1.83
CA GLU A 76 -2.99 -0.30 -2.52
C GLU A 76 -2.28 -1.55 -1.96
N THR A 77 -0.96 -1.50 -1.82
CA THR A 77 -0.14 -2.59 -1.28
C THR A 77 -0.48 -2.85 0.19
N PHE A 78 -0.62 -1.79 1.00
CA PHE A 78 -1.08 -1.89 2.40
C PHE A 78 -2.43 -2.59 2.50
N GLY A 79 -3.41 -2.16 1.70
CA GLY A 79 -4.74 -2.75 1.72
C GLY A 79 -4.70 -4.25 1.43
N ASN A 80 -4.01 -4.64 0.36
CA ASN A 80 -3.88 -6.05 -0.02
C ASN A 80 -3.18 -6.87 1.06
N LEU A 81 -2.09 -6.34 1.63
CA LEU A 81 -1.35 -6.98 2.71
C LEU A 81 -2.24 -7.24 3.93
N ILE A 82 -2.90 -6.20 4.45
CA ILE A 82 -3.75 -6.34 5.64
C ILE A 82 -4.91 -7.29 5.35
N TRP A 83 -5.57 -7.15 4.20
CA TRP A 83 -6.68 -8.01 3.82
C TRP A 83 -6.26 -9.48 3.73
N LEU A 84 -5.03 -9.74 3.30
CA LEU A 84 -4.49 -11.09 3.22
C LEU A 84 -4.18 -11.71 4.59
N ILE A 85 -3.59 -10.94 5.52
CA ILE A 85 -3.13 -11.46 6.82
C ILE A 85 -4.17 -11.40 7.95
N GLU A 86 -5.24 -10.63 7.78
CA GLU A 86 -6.25 -10.42 8.82
C GLU A 86 -7.00 -11.70 9.24
N PRO A 87 -7.36 -12.64 8.34
CA PRO A 87 -8.02 -13.87 8.75
C PRO A 87 -7.16 -14.78 9.63
N GLU A 88 -7.77 -15.29 10.70
CA GLU A 88 -7.13 -16.31 11.54
C GLU A 88 -6.97 -17.66 10.82
N SER A 89 -7.97 -18.04 10.02
CA SER A 89 -7.95 -19.29 9.25
C SER A 89 -6.93 -19.23 8.12
N SER A 90 -5.99 -20.18 8.10
CA SER A 90 -5.04 -20.36 7.00
C SER A 90 -5.77 -20.60 5.67
N GLU A 91 -6.86 -21.37 5.70
CA GLU A 91 -7.66 -21.64 4.51
C GLU A 91 -8.35 -20.38 3.98
N GLU A 92 -8.79 -19.49 4.87
CA GLU A 92 -9.37 -18.21 4.45
C GLU A 92 -8.29 -17.32 3.81
N ARG A 93 -7.07 -17.28 4.37
CA ARG A 93 -5.95 -16.54 3.77
C ARG A 93 -5.58 -17.07 2.39
N GLU A 94 -5.52 -18.38 2.20
CA GLU A 94 -5.28 -18.97 0.87
C GLU A 94 -6.42 -18.64 -0.11
N ASN A 95 -7.68 -18.68 0.33
CA ASN A 95 -8.80 -18.27 -0.53
C ASN A 95 -8.75 -16.77 -0.89
N ARG A 96 -8.35 -15.90 0.04
CA ARG A 96 -8.09 -14.47 -0.26
C ARG A 96 -6.92 -14.30 -1.23
N PHE A 97 -5.86 -15.10 -1.08
CA PHE A 97 -4.74 -15.10 -2.02
C PHE A 97 -5.17 -15.52 -3.43
N ILE A 98 -5.92 -16.61 -3.55
CA ILE A 98 -6.54 -17.04 -4.81
C ILE A 98 -7.40 -15.92 -5.41
N ALA A 99 -8.14 -15.17 -4.59
CA ALA A 99 -8.95 -14.04 -5.06
C ALA A 99 -8.09 -12.91 -5.66
N ILE A 100 -6.93 -12.60 -5.07
CA ILE A 100 -5.95 -11.64 -5.62
C ILE A 100 -5.43 -12.15 -6.98
N LEU A 101 -5.00 -13.42 -7.04
CA LEU A 101 -4.48 -14.02 -8.27
C LEU A 101 -5.52 -14.06 -9.40
N ASN A 102 -6.79 -14.34 -9.08
CA ASN A 102 -7.87 -14.33 -10.06
C ASN A 102 -8.14 -12.91 -10.59
N LYS A 103 -7.99 -11.88 -9.76
CA LYS A 103 -8.10 -10.49 -10.21
C LYS A 103 -6.96 -10.13 -11.17
N GLU A 104 -5.72 -10.48 -10.83
CA GLU A 104 -4.57 -10.32 -11.72
C GLU A 104 -4.80 -11.02 -13.06
N LYS A 105 -5.25 -12.27 -13.04
CA LYS A 105 -5.61 -13.02 -14.26
C LYS A 105 -6.67 -12.29 -15.09
N SER A 106 -7.70 -11.75 -14.46
CA SER A 106 -8.76 -11.01 -15.16
C SER A 106 -8.20 -9.76 -15.85
N GLU A 107 -7.29 -9.04 -15.20
CA GLU A 107 -6.64 -7.85 -15.76
C GLU A 107 -5.71 -8.20 -16.92
N ASN A 108 -4.90 -9.26 -16.77
CA ASN A 108 -4.02 -9.76 -17.83
C ASN A 108 -4.81 -10.21 -19.06
N ASN A 109 -5.93 -10.92 -18.86
CA ASN A 109 -6.82 -11.31 -19.95
C ASN A 109 -7.41 -10.09 -20.66
N ARG A 110 -7.86 -9.08 -19.91
CA ARG A 110 -8.40 -7.85 -20.49
C ARG A 110 -7.35 -7.12 -21.33
N TYR A 111 -6.12 -7.03 -20.83
CA TYR A 111 -5.02 -6.42 -21.56
C TYR A 111 -4.66 -7.22 -22.83
N ALA A 112 -4.59 -8.55 -22.73
CA ALA A 112 -4.32 -9.43 -23.87
C ALA A 112 -5.41 -9.31 -24.95
N SER A 113 -6.69 -9.25 -24.57
CA SER A 113 -7.78 -9.02 -25.54
C SER A 113 -7.63 -7.70 -26.30
N ASN A 114 -7.26 -6.62 -25.61
CA ASN A 114 -7.00 -5.33 -26.28
C ASN A 114 -5.82 -5.42 -27.27
N LEU A 115 -4.79 -6.21 -26.96
CA LEU A 115 -3.66 -6.43 -27.86
C LEU A 115 -4.04 -7.29 -29.08
N GLU A 116 -4.87 -8.31 -28.88
CA GLU A 116 -5.40 -9.13 -29.99
C GLU A 116 -6.23 -8.29 -30.97
N GLU A 117 -7.07 -7.37 -30.47
CA GLU A 117 -7.82 -6.41 -31.30
C GLU A 117 -6.90 -5.53 -32.16
N LEU A 118 -5.70 -5.25 -31.66
CA LEU A 118 -4.65 -4.51 -32.36
C LEU A 118 -3.74 -5.39 -33.24
N ASN A 119 -4.05 -6.69 -33.37
CA ASN A 119 -3.24 -7.70 -34.08
C ASN A 119 -1.80 -7.83 -33.55
N ILE A 120 -1.59 -7.59 -32.26
CA ILE A 120 -0.30 -7.75 -31.58
C ILE A 120 -0.18 -9.20 -31.07
N ASP A 121 1.01 -9.80 -31.18
CA ASP A 121 1.25 -11.14 -30.65
C ASP A 121 1.11 -11.18 -29.13
N ILE A 122 0.24 -12.09 -28.65
CA ILE A 122 -0.02 -12.31 -27.23
C ILE A 122 0.52 -13.64 -26.70
N SER A 123 1.39 -14.32 -27.45
CA SER A 123 1.99 -15.61 -27.07
C SER A 123 2.56 -15.58 -25.65
N ARG A 124 3.24 -14.49 -25.27
CA ARG A 124 3.77 -14.29 -23.92
C ARG A 124 2.68 -14.24 -22.85
N PHE A 125 1.58 -13.53 -23.10
CA PHE A 125 0.45 -13.45 -22.16
C PHE A 125 -0.24 -14.81 -21.96
N LYS A 126 -0.28 -15.66 -22.99
CA LYS A 126 -0.79 -17.03 -22.86
C LYS A 126 0.09 -17.85 -21.92
N ILE A 127 1.42 -17.79 -22.08
CA ILE A 127 2.38 -18.46 -21.20
C ILE A 127 2.25 -17.96 -19.75
N ASP A 128 2.22 -16.64 -19.56
CA ASP A 128 2.12 -16.05 -18.22
C ASP A 128 0.76 -16.42 -17.55
N ASN A 129 -0.33 -16.50 -18.32
CA ASN A 129 -1.63 -16.98 -17.84
C ASN A 129 -1.63 -18.46 -17.44
N ASP A 130 -0.94 -19.32 -18.20
CA ASP A 130 -0.82 -20.74 -17.87
C ASP A 130 -0.02 -20.93 -16.57
N LEU A 131 1.09 -20.21 -16.40
CA LEU A 131 1.86 -20.19 -15.15
C LEU A 131 1.02 -19.71 -13.96
N LEU A 132 0.20 -18.67 -14.16
CA LEU A 132 -0.69 -18.16 -13.12
C LEU A 132 -1.79 -19.18 -12.76
N ASN A 133 -2.33 -19.92 -13.74
CA ASN A 133 -3.29 -21.00 -13.51
C ASN A 133 -2.67 -22.15 -12.71
N ASP A 134 -1.46 -22.57 -13.07
CA ASP A 134 -0.73 -23.60 -12.36
C ASP A 134 -0.47 -23.19 -10.91
N HIS A 135 -0.12 -21.91 -10.69
CA HIS A 135 0.06 -21.38 -9.35
C HIS A 135 -1.26 -21.40 -8.55
N ILE A 136 -2.37 -20.92 -9.12
CA ILE A 136 -3.70 -20.97 -8.47
C ILE A 136 -4.09 -22.43 -8.14
N ASN A 137 -3.86 -23.37 -9.05
CA ASN A 137 -4.17 -24.78 -8.84
C ASN A 137 -3.30 -25.39 -7.73
N SER A 138 -2.02 -25.01 -7.66
CA SER A 138 -1.11 -25.39 -6.59
C SER A 138 -1.50 -24.81 -5.23
N VAL A 139 -2.12 -23.64 -5.17
CA VAL A 139 -2.70 -23.13 -3.91
C VAL A 139 -3.92 -23.96 -3.53
N LYS A 140 -4.81 -24.22 -4.49
CA LYS A 140 -6.05 -24.98 -4.26
C LYS A 140 -5.83 -26.44 -3.86
N SER A 141 -4.72 -27.07 -4.28
CA SER A 141 -4.42 -28.45 -3.91
C SER A 141 -4.24 -28.64 -2.41
N ASP A 142 -3.80 -27.59 -1.71
CA ASP A 142 -3.47 -27.62 -0.29
C ASP A 142 -4.70 -27.32 0.60
N LEU A 143 -5.82 -26.93 -0.01
CA LEU A 143 -7.08 -26.59 0.67
C LEU A 143 -7.93 -27.83 0.95
N SER A 144 -8.71 -27.82 2.05
CA SER A 144 -9.77 -28.81 2.25
C SER A 144 -10.86 -28.70 1.19
N GLU A 145 -11.61 -29.78 0.98
CA GLU A 145 -12.69 -29.82 -0.01
C GLU A 145 -13.79 -28.78 0.28
N ARG A 146 -14.07 -28.51 1.55
CA ARG A 146 -14.98 -27.44 1.97
C ARG A 146 -14.44 -26.06 1.54
N SER A 147 -13.15 -25.84 1.72
CA SER A 147 -12.49 -24.58 1.40
C SER A 147 -12.38 -24.34 -0.11
N LYS A 148 -12.10 -25.37 -0.91
CA LYS A 148 -12.06 -25.28 -2.39
C LYS A 148 -13.37 -24.75 -3.00
N ASN A 149 -14.50 -25.05 -2.33
CA ASN A 149 -15.83 -24.60 -2.75
C ASN A 149 -16.19 -23.20 -2.23
N CYS A 150 -15.37 -22.62 -1.35
CA CYS A 150 -15.54 -21.26 -0.87
C CYS A 150 -15.12 -20.26 -1.96
N LYS A 151 -16.06 -19.46 -2.45
CA LYS A 151 -15.78 -18.41 -3.43
C LYS A 151 -15.61 -17.08 -2.71
N ILE A 152 -14.36 -16.71 -2.46
CA ILE A 152 -14.00 -15.36 -2.04
C ILE A 152 -13.66 -14.56 -3.30
N ASN A 153 -14.33 -13.43 -3.49
CA ASN A 153 -13.96 -12.45 -4.49
C ASN A 153 -13.25 -11.30 -3.80
N GLN A 154 -12.17 -10.78 -4.40
CA GLN A 154 -11.55 -9.58 -3.89
C GLN A 154 -12.51 -8.40 -4.11
N PRO A 155 -12.87 -7.65 -3.06
CA PRO A 155 -13.72 -6.48 -3.22
C PRO A 155 -13.06 -5.43 -4.11
N HIS A 156 -13.86 -4.51 -4.66
CA HIS A 156 -13.31 -3.25 -5.17
C HIS A 156 -12.53 -2.52 -4.07
N PHE A 157 -11.59 -1.65 -4.43
CA PHE A 157 -10.60 -1.15 -3.48
C PHE A 157 -11.19 -0.45 -2.24
N LYS A 158 -12.24 0.37 -2.39
CA LYS A 158 -12.94 0.96 -1.24
C LYS A 158 -13.63 -0.11 -0.36
N GLY A 159 -14.17 -1.16 -0.96
CA GLY A 159 -14.71 -2.31 -0.24
C GLY A 159 -13.63 -3.05 0.53
N LEU A 160 -12.45 -3.22 -0.07
CA LEU A 160 -11.31 -3.86 0.57
C LEU A 160 -10.83 -3.04 1.78
N LEU A 161 -10.71 -1.73 1.66
CA LEU A 161 -10.38 -0.84 2.78
C LEU A 161 -11.45 -0.89 3.89
N LYS A 162 -12.72 -1.03 3.53
CA LYS A 162 -13.81 -1.21 4.49
C LYS A 162 -13.70 -2.54 5.25
N ASP A 163 -13.39 -3.63 4.54
CA ASP A 163 -13.23 -4.96 5.14
C ASP A 163 -12.15 -4.96 6.24
N ILE A 164 -11.04 -4.26 6.00
CA ILE A 164 -9.92 -4.15 6.95
C ILE A 164 -10.09 -3.02 7.98
N LYS A 165 -11.23 -2.32 7.97
CA LYS A 165 -11.56 -1.18 8.86
C LYS A 165 -10.64 0.04 8.69
N GLU A 166 -10.19 0.30 7.48
CA GLU A 166 -9.28 1.39 7.09
C GLU A 166 -9.92 2.31 6.02
N GLU A 167 -11.26 2.44 6.04
CA GLU A 167 -12.04 3.15 5.01
C GLU A 167 -11.68 4.63 4.84
N TYR A 168 -11.12 5.26 5.88
CA TYR A 168 -10.67 6.65 5.86
C TYR A 168 -9.42 6.88 5.00
N LEU A 169 -8.72 5.82 4.57
CA LEU A 169 -7.63 5.93 3.59
C LEU A 169 -8.16 6.13 2.16
N TYR A 170 -9.44 5.83 1.91
CA TYR A 170 -10.00 5.92 0.55
C TYR A 170 -10.04 7.35 -0.01
N PRO A 171 -10.41 8.40 0.76
CA PRO A 171 -10.26 9.78 0.29
C PRO A 171 -8.83 10.16 -0.11
N LEU A 172 -7.81 9.70 0.63
CA LEU A 172 -6.40 9.92 0.29
C LEU A 172 -6.01 9.19 -0.99
N TYR A 173 -6.46 7.94 -1.13
CA TYR A 173 -6.30 7.17 -2.37
C TYR A 173 -6.86 7.93 -3.59
N CYS A 174 -8.08 8.47 -3.48
CA CYS A 174 -8.69 9.26 -4.54
C CYS A 174 -7.91 10.53 -4.86
N ARG A 175 -7.40 11.23 -3.82
CA ARG A 175 -6.56 12.43 -3.97
C ARG A 175 -5.26 12.11 -4.72
N PHE A 176 -4.54 11.08 -4.29
CA PHE A 176 -3.27 10.67 -4.91
C PHE A 176 -3.46 10.15 -6.34
N SER A 177 -4.61 9.51 -6.62
CA SER A 177 -4.96 9.09 -7.98
C SER A 177 -5.04 10.25 -8.96
N GLN A 178 -5.32 11.48 -8.52
CA GLN A 178 -5.35 12.64 -9.42
C GLN A 178 -3.99 12.87 -10.08
N SER A 179 -2.89 12.67 -9.35
CA SER A 179 -1.51 12.82 -9.86
C SER A 179 -1.12 11.81 -10.92
N VAL A 180 -1.87 10.72 -11.09
CA VAL A 180 -1.67 9.71 -12.15
C VAL A 180 -2.38 10.10 -13.45
N HIS A 181 -3.53 10.76 -13.34
CA HIS A 181 -4.44 10.98 -14.47
C HIS A 181 -4.17 12.28 -15.24
N SER A 182 -3.11 13.02 -14.91
CA SER A 182 -2.69 14.26 -15.58
C SER A 182 -3.83 15.26 -15.79
N ASN A 183 -4.79 15.29 -14.86
CA ASN A 183 -5.93 16.19 -14.95
C ASN A 183 -5.60 17.55 -14.32
N HIS A 184 -6.53 18.50 -14.43
CA HIS A 184 -6.34 19.84 -13.86
C HIS A 184 -5.99 19.81 -12.35
N SER A 185 -6.60 18.88 -11.59
CA SER A 185 -6.28 18.70 -10.17
C SER A 185 -4.84 18.27 -9.92
N ALA A 186 -4.21 17.55 -10.86
CA ALA A 186 -2.81 17.17 -10.79
C ALA A 186 -1.85 18.36 -10.90
N THR A 187 -2.29 19.47 -11.53
CA THR A 187 -1.47 20.68 -11.68
C THR A 187 -1.67 21.68 -10.55
N TRP A 188 -2.69 21.51 -9.69
CA TRP A 188 -2.97 22.40 -8.55
C TRP A 188 -1.82 22.54 -7.57
N ILE A 189 -0.95 21.53 -7.45
CA ILE A 189 0.27 21.61 -6.65
C ILE A 189 1.27 22.69 -7.14
N PHE A 190 1.08 23.23 -8.35
CA PHE A 190 1.90 24.29 -8.94
C PHE A 190 1.17 25.63 -8.99
N HIS A 191 0.07 25.78 -8.26
CA HIS A 191 -0.76 26.98 -8.27
C HIS A 191 -0.96 27.46 -6.82
N ASN A 192 -0.56 28.70 -6.51
CA ASN A 192 -0.92 29.32 -5.22
C ASN A 192 -2.35 29.90 -5.28
N GLU A 193 -2.76 30.37 -6.46
CA GLU A 193 -4.10 30.88 -6.78
C GLU A 193 -4.62 30.22 -8.08
N PRO A 194 -5.94 30.11 -8.27
CA PRO A 194 -6.50 29.65 -9.54
C PRO A 194 -6.04 30.56 -10.69
N ASN A 195 -5.36 29.97 -11.68
CA ASN A 195 -4.79 30.62 -12.89
C ASN A 195 -3.38 31.25 -12.76
N GLU A 196 -2.64 31.02 -11.69
CA GLU A 196 -1.25 31.50 -11.57
C GLU A 196 -0.23 30.42 -11.99
N TYR A 197 0.72 30.74 -12.87
CA TYR A 197 1.82 29.82 -13.20
C TYR A 197 2.99 29.97 -12.21
N GLY A 198 3.61 28.86 -11.81
CA GLY A 198 4.88 28.87 -11.08
C GLY A 198 4.78 28.81 -9.55
N GLY A 199 3.70 28.21 -9.02
CA GLY A 199 3.59 27.91 -7.60
C GLY A 199 4.75 27.05 -7.11
N VAL A 200 5.16 27.29 -5.86
CA VAL A 200 6.28 26.63 -5.21
C VAL A 200 5.72 25.52 -4.33
N ILE A 201 6.19 24.29 -4.54
CA ILE A 201 5.88 23.18 -3.63
C ILE A 201 6.63 23.41 -2.32
N ASN A 202 5.87 23.50 -1.23
CA ASN A 202 6.38 23.72 0.11
C ASN A 202 6.48 22.41 0.89
N ASN A 203 7.00 22.48 2.11
CA ASN A 203 7.23 21.29 2.93
C ASN A 203 5.91 20.71 3.44
N GLU A 204 4.94 21.57 3.70
CA GLU A 204 3.61 21.24 4.19
C GLU A 204 2.85 20.37 3.18
N ASP A 205 3.13 20.54 1.88
CA ASP A 205 2.51 19.76 0.80
C ASP A 205 2.91 18.28 0.84
N TRP A 206 4.08 17.96 1.41
CA TRP A 206 4.57 16.58 1.58
C TRP A 206 3.88 15.85 2.73
N TYR A 207 3.21 16.57 3.63
CA TYR A 207 2.64 16.01 4.86
C TYR A 207 1.79 14.77 4.58
N LEU A 208 0.86 14.83 3.62
CA LEU A 208 -0.05 13.71 3.35
C LEU A 208 0.67 12.45 2.82
N SER A 209 1.69 12.63 1.98
CA SER A 209 2.47 11.52 1.43
C SER A 209 3.27 10.82 2.53
N LEU A 210 4.04 11.59 3.29
CA LEU A 210 4.86 11.08 4.38
C LEU A 210 4.01 10.48 5.50
N PHE A 211 2.87 11.10 5.79
CA PHE A 211 1.88 10.60 6.71
C PHE A 211 1.39 9.20 6.32
N VAL A 212 1.05 8.99 5.04
CA VAL A 212 0.55 7.69 4.58
C VAL A 212 1.63 6.64 4.70
N CYS A 213 2.87 6.94 4.27
CA CYS A 213 4.00 6.04 4.45
C CYS A 213 4.11 5.58 5.91
N ARG A 214 4.16 6.55 6.83
CA ARG A 214 4.29 6.30 8.26
C ARG A 214 3.14 5.45 8.80
N TYR A 215 1.90 5.86 8.53
CA TYR A 215 0.71 5.16 9.00
C TYR A 215 0.69 3.71 8.52
N THR A 216 0.87 3.49 7.21
CA THR A 216 0.79 2.15 6.62
C THR A 216 1.92 1.26 7.09
N LEU A 217 3.13 1.81 7.25
CA LEU A 217 4.27 1.07 7.74
C LEU A 217 4.02 0.57 9.15
N ILE A 218 3.65 1.47 10.08
CA ILE A 218 3.43 1.08 11.47
C ILE A 218 2.32 0.03 11.61
N VAL A 219 1.17 0.25 10.97
CA VAL A 219 0.02 -0.65 11.11
C VAL A 219 0.25 -1.99 10.42
N SER A 220 0.95 -2.00 9.28
CA SER A 220 1.34 -3.26 8.63
C SER A 220 2.37 -4.02 9.45
N SER A 221 3.40 -3.36 9.97
CA SER A 221 4.39 -3.96 10.86
C SER A 221 3.74 -4.56 12.11
N GLU A 222 2.81 -3.84 12.75
CA GLU A 222 2.10 -4.34 13.93
C GLU A 222 1.37 -5.64 13.63
N LYS A 223 0.52 -5.63 12.60
CA LYS A 223 -0.33 -6.75 12.24
C LYS A 223 0.49 -7.93 11.72
N PHE A 224 1.54 -7.66 10.97
CA PHE A 224 2.44 -8.68 10.44
C PHE A 224 3.22 -9.36 11.55
N LEU A 225 3.87 -8.62 12.45
CA LEU A 225 4.62 -9.19 13.58
C LEU A 225 3.70 -10.04 14.48
N LYS A 226 2.50 -9.53 14.82
CA LYS A 226 1.49 -10.31 15.58
C LYS A 226 1.14 -11.63 14.90
N ARG A 227 0.97 -11.62 13.57
CA ARG A 227 0.60 -12.81 12.79
C ARG A 227 1.72 -13.85 12.76
N PHE A 228 2.96 -13.41 12.59
CA PHE A 228 4.11 -14.29 12.36
C PHE A 228 4.95 -14.56 13.62
N GLY A 229 4.40 -14.27 14.80
CA GLY A 229 5.01 -14.58 16.10
C GLY A 229 6.14 -13.64 16.51
N GLY A 230 6.31 -12.51 15.83
CA GLY A 230 7.20 -11.43 16.26
C GLY A 230 6.56 -10.61 17.40
N ASN A 231 7.38 -9.77 18.04
CA ASN A 231 6.91 -8.85 19.07
C ASN A 231 6.76 -7.42 18.52
N PRO A 232 5.53 -6.91 18.32
CA PRO A 232 5.32 -5.54 17.85
C PRO A 232 5.89 -4.46 18.76
N GLU A 233 6.04 -4.73 20.06
CA GLU A 233 6.58 -3.75 21.02
C GLU A 233 8.06 -3.48 20.80
N GLU A 234 8.77 -4.32 20.04
CA GLU A 234 10.15 -4.05 19.63
C GLU A 234 10.25 -2.92 18.60
N VAL A 235 9.15 -2.61 17.90
CA VAL A 235 9.13 -1.64 16.79
C VAL A 235 8.15 -0.49 17.05
N ILE A 236 7.11 -0.72 17.86
CA ILE A 236 6.01 0.22 18.08
C ILE A 236 6.01 0.67 19.54
N THR A 237 6.73 1.76 19.79
CA THR A 237 6.79 2.44 21.09
C THR A 237 5.43 3.07 21.46
N GLU A 238 5.24 3.40 22.75
CA GLU A 238 4.04 4.11 23.20
C GLU A 238 3.85 5.48 22.52
N GLU A 239 4.94 6.17 22.20
CA GLU A 239 4.92 7.42 21.44
C GLU A 239 4.30 7.21 20.06
N ILE A 240 4.77 6.18 19.34
CA ILE A 240 4.24 5.81 18.03
C ILE A 240 2.76 5.42 18.12
N LYS A 241 2.34 4.68 19.17
CA LYS A 241 0.92 4.33 19.37
C LYS A 241 0.03 5.56 19.56
N GLN A 242 0.49 6.54 20.33
CA GLN A 242 -0.23 7.80 20.54
C GLN A 242 -0.36 8.59 19.23
N GLU A 243 0.69 8.62 18.43
CA GLU A 243 0.67 9.28 17.12
C GLU A 243 -0.30 8.61 16.15
N ILE A 244 -0.32 7.27 16.04
CA ILE A 244 -1.31 6.55 15.22
C ILE A 244 -2.74 6.95 15.61
N LYS A 245 -3.02 7.06 16.91
CA LYS A 245 -4.34 7.45 17.40
C LYS A 245 -4.71 8.86 16.93
N ILE A 246 -3.81 9.83 17.12
CA ILE A 246 -3.98 11.21 16.64
C ILE A 246 -4.20 11.24 15.13
N TYR A 247 -3.45 10.42 14.39
CA TYR A 247 -3.52 10.32 12.94
C TYR A 247 -4.88 9.78 12.47
N ARG A 248 -5.39 8.72 13.10
CA ARG A 248 -6.73 8.18 12.81
C ARG A 248 -7.82 9.22 13.07
N GLU A 249 -7.72 9.97 14.17
CA GLU A 249 -8.67 11.04 14.50
C GLU A 249 -8.64 12.19 13.48
N LYS A 250 -7.45 12.56 12.97
CA LYS A 250 -7.29 13.58 11.92
C LYS A 250 -7.87 13.11 10.58
N LEU A 251 -7.64 11.86 10.17
CA LEU A 251 -8.16 11.30 8.92
C LEU A 251 -9.68 11.09 8.92
N ALA A 252 -10.26 10.81 10.08
CA ALA A 252 -11.72 10.73 10.24
C ALA A 252 -12.42 12.09 10.02
N LYS A 253 -11.66 13.20 9.95
CA LYS A 253 -12.14 14.56 9.65
C LYS A 253 -11.42 15.12 8.41
N PRO A 254 -11.62 14.52 7.23
CA PRO A 254 -10.76 14.71 6.05
C PRO A 254 -10.73 16.14 5.48
N PHE A 255 -11.64 17.03 5.88
CA PHE A 255 -11.74 18.40 5.37
C PHE A 255 -11.06 19.47 6.24
N THR A 256 -10.51 19.13 7.41
CA THR A 256 -9.89 20.15 8.30
C THR A 256 -8.39 20.32 8.07
N ILE A 257 -7.74 19.42 7.31
CA ILE A 257 -6.27 19.43 7.14
C ILE A 257 -5.81 20.51 6.13
N VAL A 258 -6.72 21.08 5.32
CA VAL A 258 -6.39 22.14 4.35
C VAL A 258 -6.57 23.56 4.93
N GLN A 259 -7.08 23.71 6.17
CA GLN A 259 -7.38 25.04 6.74
C GLN A 259 -6.76 25.33 8.11
N THR A 260 -5.92 24.44 8.66
CA THR A 260 -5.39 24.63 10.02
C THR A 260 -3.89 24.40 10.20
N ILE A 261 -3.10 24.52 9.12
CA ILE A 261 -1.64 24.66 9.20
C ILE A 261 -1.25 25.85 8.33
#